data_AF-C6HTZ8-F1
#
_entry.id   AF-C6HTZ8-F1
#
_cell.length_a   1.000
_cell.length_b   1.000
_cell.length_c   1.000
_cell.angle_alpha   90.00
_cell.angle_beta   90.00
_cell.angle_gamma   90.00
#
_symmetry.space_group_name_H-M   'P 1'
#
loop_
_entity.id
_entity.type
_entity.pdbx_description
1 polymer ?
#
loop_
_entity_poly.entity_id
_entity_poly.type
_entity_poly.pdbx_seq_one_letter_code
_entity_poly.pdbx_strand_id
1 'polypeptide(L)'
;MSKLKSDVMKNLFVPAIEIVLMVVFLVFAFFFLLPRMARVFGQFPGSDKPSGLLALSLYLSANPGVALAAFLMGMGSIVAVVSLRSFRRGVVSALRRIKSVDRLLRIYRTYTFLLTFSSLVTSGVPSAEALAKMEAGAQKGEDAELFSRMRYGLTREAKKFSGVVADCDVFAEDFADWLGAIENTNAFDDEIRKMEKAYGEIFSSQLAFAQSLVAPAMVILSGAGAVLMGLTLYQPLLGLVSKVMGKMM
;
A
#
# COMPACT_ATOMS: atom_id res chain seq x y z
N MET A 1 12.55 -1.41 18.48
CA MET A 1 11.14 -1.39 18.01
C MET A 1 10.41 -0.06 18.22
N SER A 2 10.74 0.78 19.21
CA SER A 2 10.04 2.08 19.45
C SER A 2 10.34 3.14 18.39
N LYS A 3 11.58 3.25 17.89
CA LYS A 3 11.92 4.16 16.76
C LYS A 3 11.18 3.78 15.47
N LEU A 4 11.26 2.52 15.05
CA LEU A 4 10.52 2.01 13.87
C LEU A 4 9.00 2.23 13.95
N LYS A 5 8.35 1.95 15.10
CA LYS A 5 6.91 2.21 15.25
C LYS A 5 6.59 3.71 15.26
N SER A 6 7.41 4.54 15.90
CA SER A 6 7.26 6.00 15.92
C SER A 6 7.43 6.61 14.54
N ASP A 7 8.44 6.18 13.78
CA ASP A 7 8.75 6.71 12.46
C ASP A 7 7.70 6.26 11.44
N VAL A 8 7.21 5.01 11.53
CA VAL A 8 6.07 4.54 10.73
C VAL A 8 4.79 5.30 11.08
N MET A 9 4.46 5.49 12.37
CA MET A 9 3.27 6.26 12.77
C MET A 9 3.35 7.72 12.30
N LYS A 10 4.48 8.41 12.52
CA LYS A 10 4.67 9.80 12.11
C LYS A 10 4.64 9.96 10.59
N ASN A 11 5.19 9.01 9.84
CA ASN A 11 5.22 9.07 8.38
C ASN A 11 3.88 8.68 7.73
N LEU A 12 2.94 8.04 8.45
CA LEU A 12 1.57 7.81 7.96
C LEU A 12 0.59 8.94 8.29
N PHE A 13 0.91 9.85 9.22
CA PHE A 13 0.02 10.95 9.59
C PHE A 13 -0.24 11.93 8.44
N VAL A 14 0.81 12.31 7.71
CA VAL A 14 0.69 13.30 6.62
C VAL A 14 -0.20 12.78 5.48
N PRO A 15 0.01 11.56 4.93
CA PRO A 15 -0.89 11.00 3.93
C PRO A 15 -2.33 10.84 4.44
N ALA A 16 -2.53 10.43 5.70
CA ALA A 16 -3.86 10.25 6.26
C ALA A 16 -4.65 11.55 6.33
N ILE A 17 -4.01 12.64 6.80
CA ILE A 17 -4.63 13.97 6.84
C ILE A 17 -4.95 14.46 5.43
N GLU A 18 -4.04 14.27 4.48
CA GLU A 18 -4.25 14.67 3.08
C GLU A 18 -5.42 13.93 2.43
N ILE A 19 -5.56 12.61 2.64
CA ILE A 19 -6.72 11.83 2.19
C ILE A 19 -8.01 12.40 2.79
N VAL A 20 -8.02 12.66 4.10
CA VAL A 20 -9.22 13.21 4.77
C VAL A 20 -9.59 14.57 4.19
N LEU A 21 -8.62 15.48 4.02
CA LEU A 21 -8.84 16.78 3.42
C LEU A 21 -9.33 16.68 1.98
N MET A 22 -8.76 15.78 1.18
CA MET A 22 -9.19 15.51 -0.19
C MET A 22 -10.64 15.01 -0.24
N VAL A 23 -10.99 14.03 0.60
CA VAL A 23 -12.35 13.49 0.67
C VAL A 23 -13.34 14.57 1.12
N VAL A 24 -13.01 15.34 2.16
CA VAL A 24 -13.83 16.47 2.63
C VAL A 24 -14.03 17.49 1.50
N PHE A 25 -12.97 17.86 0.80
CA PHE A 25 -13.04 18.78 -0.34
C PHE A 25 -13.92 18.24 -1.47
N LEU A 26 -13.72 16.99 -1.87
CA LEU A 26 -14.50 16.36 -2.95
C LEU A 26 -15.99 16.23 -2.57
N VAL A 27 -16.29 15.85 -1.33
CA VAL A 27 -17.66 15.78 -0.81
C VAL A 27 -18.29 17.17 -0.79
N PHE A 28 -17.59 18.16 -0.26
CA PHE A 28 -18.06 19.55 -0.26
C PHE A 28 -18.31 20.06 -1.68
N ALA A 29 -17.36 19.86 -2.60
CA ALA A 29 -17.51 20.26 -3.99
C ALA A 29 -18.71 19.55 -4.65
N PHE A 30 -18.88 18.25 -4.42
CA PHE A 30 -19.96 17.48 -5.02
C PHE A 30 -21.35 17.89 -4.52
N PHE A 31 -21.53 18.09 -3.22
CA PHE A 31 -22.84 18.38 -2.61
C PHE A 31 -23.19 19.87 -2.53
N PHE A 32 -22.21 20.77 -2.49
CA PHE A 32 -22.47 22.21 -2.36
C PHE A 32 -22.08 22.99 -3.60
N LEU A 33 -20.93 22.70 -4.21
CA LEU A 33 -20.43 23.48 -5.34
C LEU A 33 -21.16 23.12 -6.64
N LEU A 34 -21.17 21.83 -7.03
CA LEU A 34 -21.82 21.38 -8.27
C LEU A 34 -23.30 21.78 -8.36
N PRO A 35 -24.15 21.63 -7.32
CA PRO A 35 -25.58 21.94 -7.43
C PRO A 35 -25.88 23.43 -7.46
N ARG A 36 -25.01 24.27 -6.86
CA ARG A 36 -25.11 25.72 -6.98
C ARG A 36 -24.75 26.17 -8.40
N MET A 37 -23.65 25.64 -8.93
CA MET A 37 -23.22 25.92 -10.30
C MET A 37 -24.26 25.45 -11.32
N ALA A 38 -24.78 24.23 -11.17
CA ALA A 38 -25.81 23.70 -12.06
C ALA A 38 -27.10 24.55 -12.06
N ARG A 39 -27.50 25.10 -10.91
CA ARG A 39 -28.63 26.04 -10.84
C ARG A 39 -28.36 27.36 -11.56
N VAL A 40 -27.15 27.92 -11.40
CA VAL A 40 -26.73 29.13 -12.13
C VAL A 40 -26.72 28.85 -13.64
N PHE A 41 -26.19 27.70 -14.07
CA PHE A 41 -26.17 27.32 -15.48
C PHE A 41 -27.56 27.07 -16.06
N GLY A 42 -28.48 26.50 -15.28
CA GLY A 42 -29.88 26.26 -15.70
C GLY A 42 -30.70 27.53 -15.93
N GLN A 43 -30.20 28.70 -15.53
CA GLN A 43 -30.84 30.00 -15.80
C GLN A 43 -30.45 30.59 -17.16
N PHE A 44 -29.46 30.02 -17.86
CA PHE A 44 -29.03 30.52 -19.17
C PHE A 44 -29.83 29.88 -20.33
N PRO A 45 -30.32 30.68 -21.28
CA PRO A 45 -31.06 30.18 -22.43
C PRO A 45 -30.13 29.36 -23.35
N GLY A 46 -30.40 28.05 -23.45
CA GLY A 46 -29.62 27.10 -24.25
C GLY A 46 -28.74 26.14 -23.44
N SER A 47 -28.91 25.98 -22.13
CA SER A 47 -28.19 24.94 -21.38
C SER A 47 -28.67 23.54 -21.79
N ASP A 48 -27.78 22.68 -22.29
CA ASP A 48 -28.09 21.26 -22.41
C ASP A 48 -28.33 20.67 -21.01
N LYS A 49 -29.23 19.67 -20.91
CA LYS A 49 -29.52 19.02 -19.62
C LYS A 49 -28.20 18.54 -19.00
N PRO A 50 -27.89 18.89 -17.73
CA PRO A 50 -26.69 18.40 -17.08
C PRO A 50 -26.68 16.87 -17.12
N SER A 51 -25.60 16.29 -17.64
CA SER A 51 -25.41 14.84 -17.78
C SER A 51 -24.17 14.38 -17.00
N GLY A 52 -24.12 13.10 -16.63
CA GLY A 52 -23.02 12.53 -15.83
C GLY A 52 -23.02 12.98 -14.35
N LEU A 53 -21.86 13.37 -13.84
CA LEU A 53 -21.63 13.75 -12.43
C LEU A 53 -22.49 14.93 -11.96
N LEU A 54 -22.85 15.85 -12.87
CA LEU A 54 -23.74 16.99 -12.58
C LEU A 54 -25.20 16.55 -12.39
N ALA A 55 -25.69 15.58 -13.15
CA ALA A 55 -27.04 15.02 -12.97
C ALA A 55 -27.14 14.27 -11.64
N LEU A 56 -26.11 13.49 -11.34
CA LEU A 56 -26.00 12.72 -10.11
C LEU A 56 -25.97 13.66 -8.89
N SER A 57 -25.16 14.72 -8.92
CA SER A 57 -25.10 15.68 -7.81
C SER A 57 -26.42 16.41 -7.56
N LEU A 58 -27.17 16.77 -8.61
CA LEU A 58 -28.51 17.36 -8.48
C LEU A 58 -29.52 16.39 -7.86
N TYR A 59 -29.52 15.13 -8.29
CA TYR A 59 -30.43 14.11 -7.75
C TYR A 59 -30.17 13.81 -6.27
N LEU A 60 -28.90 13.68 -5.89
CA LEU A 60 -28.49 13.46 -4.51
C LEU A 60 -28.72 14.69 -3.63
N SER A 61 -28.52 15.90 -4.15
CA SER A 61 -28.75 17.14 -3.39
C SER A 61 -30.23 17.44 -3.19
N ALA A 62 -31.11 16.96 -4.07
CA ALA A 62 -32.56 17.06 -3.90
C ALA A 62 -33.11 16.09 -2.82
N ASN A 63 -32.38 15.03 -2.49
CA ASN A 63 -32.80 14.00 -1.54
C ASN A 63 -31.74 13.81 -0.42
N PRO A 64 -31.75 14.66 0.63
CA PRO A 64 -30.73 14.64 1.68
C PRO A 64 -30.64 13.29 2.42
N GLY A 65 -31.75 12.55 2.53
CA GLY A 65 -31.75 11.20 3.13
C GLY A 65 -31.00 10.16 2.28
N VAL A 66 -31.11 10.23 0.95
CA VAL A 66 -30.39 9.34 0.02
C VAL A 66 -28.91 9.73 -0.07
N ALA A 67 -28.60 11.02 0.00
CA ALA A 67 -27.22 11.53 0.11
C ALA A 67 -26.50 11.02 1.35
N LEU A 68 -27.16 11.10 2.52
CA LEU A 68 -26.59 10.61 3.77
C LEU A 68 -26.42 9.08 3.76
N ALA A 69 -27.41 8.35 3.23
CA ALA A 69 -27.34 6.91 3.08
C ALA A 69 -26.21 6.48 2.12
N ALA A 70 -26.05 7.15 0.98
CA ALA A 70 -24.99 6.87 0.02
C ALA A 70 -23.59 7.18 0.59
N PHE A 71 -23.45 8.23 1.39
CA PHE A 71 -22.20 8.57 2.07
C PHE A 71 -21.82 7.53 3.13
N LEU A 72 -22.80 7.12 3.97
CA LEU A 72 -22.59 6.08 4.98
C LEU A 72 -22.34 4.70 4.34
N MET A 73 -23.00 4.37 3.23
CA MET A 73 -22.72 3.15 2.44
C MET A 73 -21.34 3.19 1.76
N GLY A 74 -20.93 4.34 1.22
CA GLY A 74 -19.62 4.51 0.60
C GLY A 74 -18.50 4.33 1.63
N MET A 75 -18.65 4.96 2.79
CA MET A 75 -17.67 4.85 3.87
C MET A 75 -17.68 3.45 4.49
N GLY A 76 -18.86 2.86 4.70
CA GLY A 76 -19.02 1.49 5.17
C GLY A 76 -18.47 0.45 4.20
N SER A 77 -18.62 0.65 2.89
CA SER A 77 -18.10 -0.27 1.87
C SER A 77 -16.57 -0.21 1.77
N ILE A 78 -15.95 0.98 1.86
CA ILE A 78 -14.49 1.10 1.92
C ILE A 78 -13.94 0.38 3.17
N VAL A 79 -14.54 0.60 4.34
CA VAL A 79 -14.10 -0.07 5.59
C VAL A 79 -14.30 -1.58 5.52
N ALA A 80 -15.44 -2.05 4.98
CA ALA A 80 -15.73 -3.47 4.83
C ALA A 80 -14.76 -4.15 3.84
N VAL A 81 -14.50 -3.52 2.69
CA VAL A 81 -13.58 -4.03 1.65
C VAL A 81 -12.15 -4.06 2.16
N VAL A 82 -11.69 -3.04 2.89
CA VAL A 82 -10.34 -2.99 3.46
C VAL A 82 -10.17 -3.97 4.64
N SER A 83 -11.23 -4.28 5.40
CA SER A 83 -11.17 -5.27 6.50
C SER A 83 -11.20 -6.73 6.01
N LEU A 84 -11.62 -6.98 4.77
CA LEU A 84 -11.69 -8.33 4.21
C LEU A 84 -10.28 -8.90 3.97
N ARG A 85 -9.98 -9.98 4.71
CA ARG A 85 -8.71 -10.74 4.63
C ARG A 85 -8.37 -11.23 3.21
N SER A 86 -9.39 -11.45 2.36
CA SER A 86 -9.22 -11.79 0.94
C SER A 86 -8.78 -10.62 0.09
N PHE A 87 -9.30 -9.41 0.34
CA PHE A 87 -8.88 -8.22 -0.38
C PHE A 87 -7.43 -7.89 -0.07
N ARG A 88 -7.00 -8.00 1.21
CA ARG A 88 -5.60 -7.83 1.60
C ARG A 88 -4.66 -8.78 0.84
N ARG A 89 -5.04 -10.04 0.64
CA ARG A 89 -4.25 -11.02 -0.13
C ARG A 89 -4.25 -10.72 -1.64
N GLY A 90 -5.40 -10.35 -2.21
CA GLY A 90 -5.51 -9.99 -3.62
C GLY A 90 -4.75 -8.71 -3.97
N VAL A 91 -4.83 -7.69 -3.12
CA VAL A 91 -4.07 -6.44 -3.24
C VAL A 91 -2.57 -6.72 -3.08
N VAL A 92 -2.16 -7.52 -2.09
CA VAL A 92 -0.74 -7.92 -1.95
C VAL A 92 -0.26 -8.69 -3.18
N SER A 93 -1.05 -9.61 -3.74
CA SER A 93 -0.71 -10.33 -4.98
C SER A 93 -0.63 -9.41 -6.20
N ALA A 94 -1.53 -8.42 -6.31
CA ALA A 94 -1.53 -7.43 -7.38
C ALA A 94 -0.33 -6.46 -7.26
N LEU A 95 -0.02 -6.00 -6.04
CA LEU A 95 1.16 -5.17 -5.76
C LEU A 95 2.47 -5.92 -6.00
N ARG A 96 2.53 -7.24 -5.74
CA ARG A 96 3.71 -8.07 -6.11
C ARG A 96 3.98 -8.11 -7.61
N ARG A 97 3.04 -7.75 -8.48
CA ARG A 97 3.31 -7.59 -9.93
C ARG A 97 4.17 -6.36 -10.24
N ILE A 98 4.25 -5.41 -9.32
CA ILE A 98 5.15 -4.27 -9.42
C ILE A 98 6.52 -4.72 -8.88
N LYS A 99 7.48 -4.93 -9.78
CA LYS A 99 8.83 -5.44 -9.48
C LYS A 99 9.52 -4.71 -8.30
N SER A 100 9.32 -3.40 -8.17
CA SER A 100 9.87 -2.60 -7.07
C SER A 100 9.26 -2.94 -5.70
N VAL A 101 7.96 -3.27 -5.66
CA VAL A 101 7.26 -3.60 -4.41
C VAL A 101 7.60 -5.02 -3.97
N ASP A 102 7.68 -5.96 -4.91
CA ASP A 102 8.09 -7.34 -4.62
C ASP A 102 9.50 -7.40 -4.01
N ARG A 103 10.44 -6.62 -4.57
CA ARG A 103 11.79 -6.49 -4.01
C ARG A 103 11.77 -5.97 -2.57
N LEU A 104 10.97 -4.94 -2.26
CA LEU A 104 10.84 -4.41 -0.90
C LEU A 104 10.25 -5.44 0.06
N LEU A 105 9.24 -6.21 -0.37
CA LEU A 105 8.61 -7.25 0.43
C LEU A 105 9.58 -8.41 0.72
N ARG A 106 10.40 -8.81 -0.25
CA ARG A 106 11.45 -9.82 -0.07
C ARG A 106 12.52 -9.36 0.91
N ILE A 107 13.00 -8.12 0.79
CA ILE A 107 13.93 -7.50 1.75
C ILE A 107 13.33 -7.47 3.16
N TYR A 108 12.05 -7.10 3.30
CA TYR A 108 11.35 -7.10 4.58
C TYR A 108 11.24 -8.52 5.18
N ARG A 109 10.92 -9.52 4.35
CA ARG A 109 10.87 -10.93 4.78
C ARG A 109 12.24 -11.41 5.26
N THR A 110 13.29 -11.15 4.48
CA THR A 110 14.67 -11.49 4.88
C THR A 110 15.09 -10.79 6.16
N TYR A 111 14.81 -9.49 6.31
CA TYR A 111 15.13 -8.75 7.53
C TYR A 111 14.40 -9.30 8.77
N THR A 112 13.09 -9.59 8.65
CA THR A 112 12.29 -10.11 9.78
C THR A 112 12.74 -11.53 10.17
N PHE A 113 13.07 -12.35 9.17
CA PHE A 113 13.68 -13.66 9.38
C PHE A 113 15.00 -13.52 10.13
N LEU A 114 15.92 -12.69 9.64
CA LEU A 114 17.23 -12.45 10.25
C LEU A 114 17.12 -11.91 11.65
N LEU A 115 16.21 -10.97 11.92
CA LEU A 115 16.00 -10.41 13.26
C LEU A 115 15.70 -11.51 14.30
N THR A 116 14.91 -12.52 13.92
CA THR A 116 14.55 -13.62 14.81
C THR A 116 15.64 -14.69 14.82
N PHE A 117 16.16 -15.07 13.65
CA PHE A 117 17.15 -16.14 13.49
C PHE A 117 18.50 -15.76 14.10
N SER A 118 19.00 -14.56 13.81
CA SER A 118 20.23 -13.98 14.38
C SER A 118 20.20 -14.00 15.91
N SER A 119 19.07 -13.58 16.51
CA SER A 119 18.90 -13.59 17.96
C SER A 119 18.97 -15.01 18.56
N LEU A 120 18.41 -16.01 17.88
CA LEU A 120 18.42 -17.40 18.35
C LEU A 120 19.81 -18.02 18.21
N VAL A 121 20.44 -17.88 17.05
CA VAL A 121 21.77 -18.44 16.75
C VAL A 121 22.84 -17.81 17.63
N THR A 122 22.80 -16.48 17.79
CA THR A 122 23.63 -15.73 18.75
C THR A 122 23.53 -16.26 20.18
N SER A 123 22.38 -16.80 20.56
CA SER A 123 22.15 -17.36 21.90
C SER A 123 22.68 -18.80 22.04
N GLY A 124 23.44 -19.29 21.05
CA GLY A 124 23.98 -20.64 21.01
C GLY A 124 22.98 -21.71 20.55
N VAL A 125 21.80 -21.32 20.03
CA VAL A 125 20.81 -22.28 19.52
C VAL A 125 21.24 -22.75 18.13
N PRO A 126 21.38 -24.07 17.88
CA PRO A 126 21.71 -24.59 16.56
C PRO A 126 20.67 -24.20 15.50
N SER A 127 21.09 -23.98 14.25
CA SER A 127 20.25 -23.48 13.15
C SER A 127 18.94 -24.26 12.94
N ALA A 128 19.00 -25.60 13.03
CA ALA A 128 17.82 -26.46 12.88
C ALA A 128 16.81 -26.30 14.03
N GLU A 129 17.30 -26.10 15.26
CA GLU A 129 16.46 -25.86 16.43
C GLU A 129 15.90 -24.43 16.42
N ALA A 130 16.69 -23.45 15.94
CA ALA A 130 16.22 -22.09 15.74
C ALA A 130 15.02 -22.04 14.78
N LEU A 131 15.09 -22.76 13.65
CA LEU A 131 13.96 -22.88 12.72
C LEU A 131 12.75 -23.58 13.35
N ALA A 132 12.95 -24.61 14.17
CA ALA A 132 11.85 -25.26 14.89
C ALA A 132 11.15 -24.29 15.87
N LYS A 133 11.91 -23.43 16.57
CA LYS A 133 11.34 -22.39 17.44
C LYS A 133 10.58 -21.33 16.64
N MET A 134 11.10 -20.93 15.48
CA MET A 134 10.42 -19.99 14.57
C MET A 134 9.12 -20.57 13.99
N GLU A 135 9.13 -21.85 13.59
CA GLU A 135 7.95 -22.59 13.14
C GLU A 135 6.86 -22.64 14.24
N ALA A 136 7.24 -23.00 15.46
CA ALA A 136 6.32 -23.03 16.60
C ALA A 136 5.72 -21.64 16.91
N GLY A 137 6.54 -20.58 16.77
CA GLY A 137 6.10 -19.19 16.95
C GLY A 137 5.14 -18.69 15.86
N ALA A 138 5.28 -19.19 14.62
CA ALA A 138 4.41 -18.81 13.50
C ALA A 138 2.99 -19.43 13.57
N GLN A 139 2.78 -20.45 14.41
CA GLN A 139 1.52 -21.19 14.61
C GLN A 139 0.96 -21.87 13.36
N LYS A 140 0.30 -21.11 12.45
CA LYS A 140 -0.35 -21.59 11.22
C LYS A 140 -0.30 -20.53 10.12
N GLY A 141 0.20 -20.91 8.94
CA GLY A 141 0.23 -20.05 7.74
C GLY A 141 1.46 -20.32 6.86
N GLU A 142 1.64 -19.48 5.83
CA GLU A 142 2.76 -19.57 4.87
C GLU A 142 4.13 -19.63 5.56
N ASP A 143 4.33 -18.86 6.64
CA ASP A 143 5.61 -18.78 7.34
C ASP A 143 5.94 -20.06 8.12
N ALA A 144 4.93 -20.73 8.70
CA ALA A 144 5.13 -22.01 9.39
C ALA A 144 5.51 -23.12 8.40
N GLU A 145 4.85 -23.17 7.24
CA GLU A 145 5.19 -24.11 6.17
C GLU A 145 6.59 -23.86 5.62
N LEU A 146 6.97 -22.58 5.45
CA LEU A 146 8.30 -22.17 5.01
C LEU A 146 9.38 -22.68 5.99
N PHE A 147 9.26 -22.37 7.27
CA PHE A 147 10.26 -22.79 8.27
C PHE A 147 10.32 -24.31 8.43
N SER A 148 9.19 -25.00 8.34
CA SER A 148 9.16 -26.47 8.34
C SER A 148 9.92 -27.05 7.13
N ARG A 149 9.71 -26.50 5.92
CA ARG A 149 10.45 -26.92 4.71
C ARG A 149 11.95 -26.66 4.86
N MET A 150 12.31 -25.50 5.41
CA MET A 150 13.71 -25.15 5.63
C MET A 150 14.39 -26.12 6.62
N ARG A 151 13.72 -26.39 7.75
CA ARG A 151 14.20 -27.35 8.75
C ARG A 151 14.34 -28.76 8.17
N TYR A 152 13.40 -29.18 7.33
CA TYR A 152 13.45 -30.47 6.66
C TYR A 152 14.68 -30.58 5.74
N GLY A 153 14.95 -29.57 4.91
CA GLY A 153 16.14 -29.54 4.05
C GLY A 153 17.47 -29.62 4.82
N LEU A 154 17.56 -28.95 5.97
CA LEU A 154 18.75 -29.00 6.83
C LEU A 154 18.95 -30.36 7.51
N THR A 155 17.87 -30.96 8.02
CA THR A 155 17.95 -32.16 8.88
C THR A 155 17.87 -33.48 8.13
N ARG A 156 17.01 -33.56 7.11
CA ARG A 156 16.72 -34.80 6.37
C ARG A 156 17.48 -34.90 5.07
N GLU A 157 17.66 -33.77 4.37
CA GLU A 157 18.36 -33.74 3.08
C GLU A 157 19.84 -33.40 3.23
N ALA A 158 20.29 -33.04 4.44
CA ALA A 158 21.66 -32.61 4.74
C ALA A 158 22.16 -31.48 3.80
N LYS A 159 21.24 -30.65 3.32
CA LYS A 159 21.58 -29.47 2.52
C LYS A 159 22.24 -28.42 3.41
N LYS A 160 23.14 -27.66 2.81
CA LYS A 160 23.64 -26.41 3.39
C LYS A 160 22.49 -25.43 3.61
N PHE A 161 22.58 -24.60 4.63
CA PHE A 161 21.60 -23.59 4.97
C PHE A 161 21.39 -22.59 3.82
N SER A 162 22.48 -22.18 3.15
CA SER A 162 22.44 -21.39 1.92
C SER A 162 21.62 -22.05 0.81
N GLY A 163 21.77 -23.36 0.59
CA GLY A 163 20.99 -24.12 -0.40
C GLY A 163 19.50 -24.21 -0.06
N VAL A 164 19.18 -24.38 1.23
CA VAL A 164 17.79 -24.39 1.71
C VAL A 164 17.10 -23.03 1.52
N VAL A 165 17.84 -21.95 1.75
CA VAL A 165 17.36 -20.59 1.50
C VAL A 165 17.19 -20.33 -0.01
N ALA A 166 18.10 -20.83 -0.84
CA ALA A 166 18.02 -20.69 -2.29
C ALA A 166 16.77 -21.36 -2.89
N ASP A 167 16.31 -22.48 -2.31
CA ASP A 167 15.08 -23.17 -2.71
C ASP A 167 13.80 -22.35 -2.39
N CYS A 168 13.92 -21.25 -1.63
CA CYS A 168 12.79 -20.45 -1.16
C CYS A 168 12.68 -19.10 -1.92
N ASP A 169 11.72 -18.99 -2.85
CA ASP A 169 11.44 -17.77 -3.64
C ASP A 169 10.71 -16.65 -2.85
N VAL A 170 11.01 -16.50 -1.57
CA VAL A 170 10.38 -15.49 -0.69
C VAL A 170 11.38 -14.54 -0.06
N PHE A 171 12.66 -14.88 -0.13
CA PHE A 171 13.75 -14.05 0.37
C PHE A 171 14.31 -13.15 -0.73
N ALA A 172 15.15 -12.20 -0.33
CA ALA A 172 15.94 -11.39 -1.24
C ALA A 172 16.90 -12.27 -2.08
N GLU A 173 17.08 -11.90 -3.35
CA GLU A 173 17.85 -12.68 -4.33
C GLU A 173 19.31 -12.91 -3.91
N ASP A 174 19.91 -11.93 -3.23
CA ASP A 174 21.29 -11.94 -2.74
C ASP A 174 21.48 -12.69 -1.41
N PHE A 175 20.39 -13.08 -0.75
CA PHE A 175 20.46 -13.62 0.61
C PHE A 175 21.14 -14.99 0.66
N ALA A 176 20.81 -15.90 -0.27
CA ALA A 176 21.39 -17.23 -0.30
C ALA A 176 22.92 -17.20 -0.57
N ASP A 177 23.35 -16.33 -1.47
CA ASP A 177 24.76 -16.16 -1.84
C ASP A 177 25.58 -15.60 -0.68
N TRP A 178 25.08 -14.56 -0.01
CA TRP A 178 25.75 -14.00 1.15
C TRP A 178 25.81 -15.01 2.30
N LEU A 179 24.70 -15.73 2.53
CA LEU A 179 24.67 -16.78 3.53
C LEU A 179 25.70 -17.88 3.24
N GLY A 180 25.86 -18.29 1.98
CA GLY A 180 26.86 -19.28 1.57
C GLY A 180 28.30 -18.84 1.81
N ALA A 181 28.59 -17.53 1.69
CA ALA A 181 29.91 -16.97 1.97
C ALA A 181 30.26 -17.00 3.47
N ILE A 182 29.28 -16.86 4.36
CA ILE A 182 29.51 -16.83 5.81
C ILE A 182 29.31 -18.20 6.49
N GLU A 183 28.58 -19.13 5.88
CA GLU A 183 28.19 -20.41 6.48
C GLU A 183 29.39 -21.29 6.91
N ASN A 184 30.52 -21.17 6.21
CA ASN A 184 31.73 -21.95 6.54
C ASN A 184 32.74 -21.16 7.40
N THR A 185 32.38 -19.97 7.88
CA THR A 185 33.26 -19.18 8.74
C THR A 185 33.18 -19.61 10.20
N ASN A 186 34.31 -19.54 10.90
CA ASN A 186 34.38 -19.82 12.35
C ASN A 186 33.63 -18.78 13.21
N ALA A 187 33.11 -17.71 12.61
CA ALA A 187 32.43 -16.60 13.27
C ALA A 187 31.01 -16.38 12.72
N PHE A 188 30.32 -17.46 12.32
CA PHE A 188 28.99 -17.42 11.74
C PHE A 188 27.99 -16.56 12.53
N ASP A 189 27.99 -16.67 13.86
CA ASP A 189 27.10 -15.92 14.74
C ASP A 189 27.33 -14.40 14.67
N ASP A 190 28.59 -13.98 14.52
CA ASP A 190 28.94 -12.56 14.39
C ASP A 190 28.65 -12.03 12.99
N GLU A 191 28.92 -12.83 11.96
CA GLU A 191 28.63 -12.47 10.58
C GLU A 191 27.13 -12.39 10.30
N ILE A 192 26.31 -13.29 10.87
CA ILE A 192 24.85 -13.21 10.79
C ILE A 192 24.31 -11.93 11.44
N ARG A 193 24.88 -11.50 12.57
CA ARG A 193 24.49 -10.23 13.21
C ARG A 193 24.87 -9.02 12.35
N LYS A 194 26.00 -9.06 11.64
CA LYS A 194 26.35 -8.01 10.68
C LYS A 194 25.38 -7.99 9.50
N MET A 195 25.03 -9.16 8.97
CA MET A 195 24.05 -9.30 7.89
C MET A 195 22.66 -8.82 8.31
N GLU A 196 22.20 -9.13 9.53
CA GLU A 196 20.96 -8.59 10.10
C GLU A 196 20.94 -7.06 10.09
N LYS A 197 22.01 -6.42 10.57
CA LYS A 197 22.16 -4.96 10.57
C LYS A 197 22.13 -4.39 9.15
N ALA A 198 22.88 -4.99 8.22
CA ALA A 198 22.94 -4.55 6.84
C ALA A 198 21.57 -4.63 6.15
N TYR A 199 20.84 -5.74 6.29
CA TYR A 199 19.46 -5.85 5.77
C TYR A 199 18.51 -4.87 6.46
N GLY A 200 18.71 -4.58 7.74
CA GLY A 200 17.97 -3.53 8.45
C GLY A 200 18.18 -2.14 7.86
N GLU A 201 19.43 -1.80 7.53
CA GLU A 201 19.78 -0.54 6.87
C GLU A 201 19.20 -0.47 5.45
N ILE A 202 19.37 -1.53 4.64
CA ILE A 202 18.79 -1.62 3.29
C ILE A 202 17.26 -1.47 3.36
N PHE A 203 16.60 -2.19 4.27
CA PHE A 203 15.15 -2.09 4.46
C PHE A 203 14.73 -0.67 4.83
N SER A 204 15.42 -0.03 5.78
CA SER A 204 15.11 1.34 6.22
C SER A 204 15.27 2.37 5.11
N SER A 205 16.31 2.23 4.28
CA SER A 205 16.58 3.11 3.14
C SER A 205 15.51 2.96 2.06
N GLN A 206 15.16 1.72 1.71
CA GLN A 206 14.10 1.44 0.73
C GLN A 206 12.72 1.88 1.23
N LEU A 207 12.46 1.74 2.54
CA LEU A 207 11.23 2.22 3.16
C LEU A 207 11.15 3.75 3.13
N ALA A 208 12.25 4.45 3.42
CA ALA A 208 12.31 5.92 3.35
C ALA A 208 12.11 6.43 1.92
N PHE A 209 12.70 5.75 0.93
CA PHE A 209 12.47 6.06 -0.48
C PHE A 209 11.01 5.81 -0.90
N ALA A 210 10.42 4.67 -0.50
CA ALA A 210 9.01 4.41 -0.78
C ALA A 210 8.09 5.46 -0.14
N GLN A 211 8.43 5.91 1.07
CA GLN A 211 7.70 6.97 1.79
C GLN A 211 7.81 8.34 1.09
N SER A 212 8.98 8.69 0.54
CA SER A 212 9.15 9.98 -0.15
C SER A 212 8.30 10.07 -1.43
N LEU A 213 7.98 8.94 -2.06
CA LEU A 213 7.09 8.87 -3.22
C LEU A 213 5.59 9.00 -2.88
N VAL A 214 5.20 8.82 -1.62
CA VAL A 214 3.79 8.90 -1.20
C VAL A 214 3.25 10.32 -1.40
N ALA A 215 3.97 11.35 -0.97
CA ALA A 215 3.51 12.73 -1.07
C ALA A 215 3.28 13.17 -2.54
N PRO A 216 4.21 12.96 -3.50
CA PRO A 216 3.95 13.22 -4.91
C PRO A 216 2.75 12.46 -5.47
N ALA A 217 2.58 11.18 -5.10
CA ALA A 217 1.44 10.38 -5.54
C ALA A 217 0.11 10.94 -5.01
N MET A 218 0.08 11.42 -3.78
CA MET A 218 -1.09 12.04 -3.16
C MET A 218 -1.46 13.37 -3.81
N VAL A 219 -0.48 14.20 -4.16
CA VAL A 219 -0.70 15.44 -4.92
C VAL A 219 -1.26 15.14 -6.32
N ILE A 220 -0.75 14.11 -7.00
CA ILE A 220 -1.29 13.70 -8.30
C ILE A 220 -2.73 13.19 -8.16
N LEU A 221 -3.02 12.39 -7.13
CA LEU A 221 -4.35 11.85 -6.86
C LEU A 221 -5.37 12.98 -6.59
N SER A 222 -5.01 13.92 -5.71
CA SER A 222 -5.86 15.07 -5.39
C SER A 222 -6.03 16.00 -6.58
N GLY A 223 -4.96 16.26 -7.33
CA GLY A 223 -4.98 17.00 -8.59
C GLY A 223 -5.90 16.35 -9.63
N ALA A 224 -5.83 15.03 -9.81
CA ALA A 224 -6.72 14.29 -10.72
C ALA A 224 -8.19 14.45 -10.31
N GLY A 225 -8.49 14.37 -9.00
CA GLY A 225 -9.84 14.63 -8.48
C GLY A 225 -10.31 16.06 -8.74
N ALA A 226 -9.44 17.04 -8.53
CA ALA A 226 -9.73 18.45 -8.80
C ALA A 226 -9.94 18.73 -10.30
N VAL A 227 -9.12 18.14 -11.18
CA VAL A 227 -9.28 18.24 -12.64
C VAL A 227 -10.59 17.59 -13.08
N LEU A 228 -10.93 16.41 -12.57
CA LEU A 228 -12.20 15.75 -12.88
C LEU A 228 -13.40 16.61 -12.48
N MET A 229 -13.36 17.23 -11.29
CA MET A 229 -14.37 18.21 -10.86
C MET A 229 -14.37 19.46 -11.77
N GLY A 230 -13.21 20.00 -12.12
CA GLY A 230 -13.09 21.14 -13.02
C GLY A 230 -13.67 20.87 -14.40
N LEU A 231 -13.38 19.71 -15.00
CA LEU A 231 -13.92 19.29 -16.29
C LEU A 231 -15.44 19.19 -16.26
N THR A 232 -16.02 18.65 -15.19
CA THR A 232 -17.49 18.62 -15.05
C THR A 232 -18.10 20.02 -15.03
N LEU A 233 -17.43 21.01 -14.44
CA LEU A 233 -17.89 22.40 -14.43
C LEU A 233 -17.61 23.15 -15.74
N TYR A 234 -16.56 22.76 -16.47
CA TYR A 234 -16.14 23.43 -17.70
C TYR A 234 -17.03 23.06 -18.90
N GLN A 235 -17.55 21.83 -18.95
CA GLN A 235 -18.42 21.35 -20.03
C GLN A 235 -19.66 22.26 -20.27
N PRO A 236 -20.47 22.62 -19.26
CA PRO A 236 -21.58 23.56 -19.44
C PRO A 236 -21.15 24.94 -19.94
N LEU A 237 -19.98 25.41 -19.50
CA LEU A 237 -19.43 26.72 -19.83
C LEU A 237 -19.06 26.82 -21.32
N LEU A 238 -18.43 25.78 -21.87
CA LEU A 238 -18.17 25.66 -23.31
C LEU A 238 -19.45 25.66 -24.14
N GLY A 239 -20.50 25.00 -23.67
CA GLY A 239 -21.82 24.98 -24.32
C GLY A 239 -22.47 26.37 -24.38
N LEU A 240 -22.22 27.22 -23.37
CA LEU A 240 -22.69 28.61 -23.38
C LEU A 240 -21.88 29.49 -24.32
N VAL A 241 -20.55 29.38 -24.29
CA VAL A 241 -19.67 30.19 -25.16
C VAL A 241 -19.95 29.88 -26.63
N SER A 242 -20.09 28.62 -27.02
CA SER A 242 -20.38 28.25 -28.41
C SER A 242 -21.74 28.78 -28.89
N LYS A 243 -22.77 28.78 -28.03
CA LYS A 243 -24.10 29.31 -28.38
C LYS A 243 -24.14 30.83 -28.42
N VAL A 244 -23.40 31.53 -27.55
CA VAL A 244 -23.31 33.00 -27.59
C VAL A 244 -22.48 33.46 -28.80
N MET A 245 -21.34 32.80 -29.05
CA MET A 245 -20.43 33.14 -30.13
C MET A 245 -20.99 32.74 -31.50
N GLY A 246 -21.72 31.63 -31.60
CA GLY A 246 -22.47 31.23 -32.80
C GLY A 246 -23.71 32.07 -33.10
N LYS A 247 -24.15 32.94 -32.17
CA LYS A 247 -25.23 33.92 -32.39
C LYS A 247 -24.68 35.29 -32.84
N MET A 248 -23.36 35.48 -32.83
CA MET A 248 -22.68 36.70 -33.30
C MET A 248 -22.07 36.56 -34.72
N MET A 249 -22.17 35.38 -35.34
CA MET A 249 -21.93 35.16 -36.77
C MET A 249 -23.26 34.99 -37.50
#